data_AF-T0QPP7-F1
#
_entry.id   AF-T0QPP7-F1
#
_cell.length_a   1.000
_cell.length_b   1.000
_cell.length_c   1.000
_cell.angle_alpha   90.00
_cell.angle_beta   90.00
_cell.angle_gamma   90.00
#
_symmetry.space_group_name_H-M   'P 1'
#
loop_
_entity.id
_entity.type
_entity.pdbx_description
1 polymer ?
#
loop_
_entity_poly.entity_id
_entity_poly.type
_entity_poly.pdbx_seq_one_letter_code
_entity_poly.pdbx_strand_id
1 'polypeptide(L)'
;MDKVSELQQCVDQMALDMFNALRLLPSIAKDASPEEVKEQRERVKGLARDLLLTAKKTNDVIDSLPGLDKTEDEQLDEMAKLQLASDEEARNLFEAEEEALLWNQRAQESLRVICDTRLKRSDA
;
A
#
# COMPACT_ATOMS: atom_id res chain seq x y z
N MET A 1 -4.89 3.87 -0.21
CA MET A 1 -4.49 5.28 -0.12
C MET A 1 -2.97 5.29 -0.04
N ASP A 2 -2.32 6.27 -0.64
CA ASP A 2 -0.86 6.42 -0.52
C ASP A 2 -0.47 6.63 0.96
N LYS A 3 0.66 6.04 1.39
CA LYS A 3 1.08 6.03 2.80
C LYS A 3 1.51 7.41 3.30
N VAL A 4 2.08 8.24 2.42
CA VAL A 4 2.41 9.62 2.76
C VAL A 4 1.13 10.44 2.92
N SER A 5 0.15 10.22 2.03
CA SER A 5 -1.19 10.84 2.15
C SER A 5 -1.92 10.43 3.45
N GLU A 6 -1.79 9.16 3.87
CA GLU A 6 -2.31 8.68 5.15
C GLU A 6 -1.64 9.39 6.34
N LEU A 7 -0.31 9.55 6.29
CA LEU A 7 0.43 10.30 7.32
C LEU A 7 -0.02 11.77 7.42
N GLN A 8 -0.23 12.43 6.28
CA GLN A 8 -0.74 13.80 6.25
C GLN A 8 -2.08 13.90 6.97
N GLN A 9 -3.01 12.99 6.69
CA GLN A 9 -4.31 12.95 7.38
C GLN A 9 -4.17 12.71 8.88
N CYS A 10 -3.24 11.84 9.32
CA CYS A 10 -2.98 11.62 10.73
C CYS A 10 -2.46 12.87 11.44
N VAL A 11 -1.53 13.60 10.80
CA VAL A 11 -0.99 14.85 11.34
C VAL A 11 -2.08 15.93 11.41
N ASP A 12 -2.89 16.07 10.37
CA ASP A 12 -4.01 17.01 10.34
C ASP A 12 -5.03 16.71 11.45
N GLN A 13 -5.38 15.43 11.61
CA GLN A 13 -6.29 15.00 12.67
C GLN A 13 -5.69 15.26 14.06
N MET A 14 -4.39 15.01 14.26
CA MET A 14 -3.70 15.31 15.52
C MET A 14 -3.76 16.80 15.85
N ALA A 15 -3.54 17.67 14.87
CA ALA A 15 -3.64 19.12 15.05
C ALA A 15 -5.07 19.54 15.45
N LEU A 16 -6.09 18.97 14.80
CA LEU A 16 -7.49 19.21 15.15
C LEU A 16 -7.84 18.72 16.56
N ASP A 17 -7.38 17.52 16.93
CA ASP A 17 -7.59 16.95 18.27
C ASP A 17 -6.94 17.83 19.34
N MET A 18 -5.73 18.34 19.09
CA MET A 18 -5.03 19.24 20.02
C MET A 18 -5.79 20.56 20.17
N PHE A 19 -6.25 21.15 19.07
CA PHE A 19 -7.02 22.39 19.11
C PHE A 19 -8.35 22.21 19.85
N ASN A 20 -9.05 21.11 19.59
CA ASN A 20 -10.30 20.77 20.26
C ASN A 20 -10.07 20.51 21.76
N ALA A 21 -8.99 19.82 22.13
CA ALA A 21 -8.64 19.58 23.52
C ALA A 21 -8.39 20.91 24.26
N LEU A 22 -7.64 21.84 23.67
CA LEU A 22 -7.41 23.18 24.24
C LEU A 22 -8.73 23.95 24.44
N ARG A 23 -9.66 23.85 23.49
CA ARG A 23 -10.98 24.49 23.57
C ARG A 23 -11.86 23.88 24.67
N LEU A 24 -11.72 22.59 24.93
CA LEU A 24 -12.50 21.83 25.92
C LEU A 24 -11.86 21.83 27.32
N LEU A 25 -10.68 22.42 27.47
CA LEU A 25 -10.05 22.55 28.79
C LEU A 25 -10.97 23.35 29.72
N PRO A 26 -11.28 22.81 30.90
CA PRO A 26 -12.11 23.52 31.87
C PRO A 26 -11.38 24.78 32.35
N SER A 27 -12.11 25.89 32.47
CA SER A 27 -11.61 27.06 33.16
C SER A 27 -11.40 26.72 34.63
N ILE A 28 -10.21 27.01 35.16
CA ILE A 28 -9.88 26.80 36.58
C ILE A 28 -10.67 27.83 37.38
N ALA A 29 -11.93 27.53 37.68
CA ALA A 29 -12.74 28.34 38.56
C ALA A 29 -12.18 28.24 39.98
N LYS A 30 -11.88 29.41 40.59
CA LYS A 30 -11.29 29.49 41.94
C LYS A 30 -12.19 28.96 43.05
N ASP A 31 -13.49 28.82 42.79
CA ASP A 31 -14.51 28.39 43.76
C ASP A 31 -15.18 27.05 43.38
N ALA A 32 -14.53 26.22 42.56
CA ALA A 32 -15.08 24.94 42.14
C ALA A 32 -15.25 23.95 43.31
N SER A 33 -16.38 23.25 43.35
CA SER A 33 -16.63 22.23 44.36
C SER A 33 -15.67 21.04 44.20
N PRO A 34 -15.40 20.25 45.26
CA PRO A 34 -14.54 19.07 45.17
C PRO A 34 -14.97 18.05 44.09
N GLU A 35 -16.28 17.95 43.84
CA GLU A 35 -16.82 17.07 42.78
C GLU A 35 -16.54 17.62 41.39
N GLU A 36 -16.70 18.94 41.19
CA GLU A 36 -16.40 19.61 39.91
C GLU A 36 -14.92 19.50 39.55
N VAL A 37 -14.02 19.69 40.52
CA VAL A 37 -12.57 19.53 40.32
C VAL A 37 -12.22 18.10 39.90
N LYS A 38 -12.88 17.10 40.49
CA LYS A 38 -12.68 15.69 40.13
C LYS A 38 -13.16 15.41 38.71
N GLU A 39 -14.34 15.91 38.33
CA GLU A 39 -14.87 15.77 36.98
C GLU A 39 -13.98 16.46 35.94
N GLN A 40 -13.55 17.69 36.21
CA GLN A 40 -12.62 18.42 35.35
C GLN A 40 -11.31 17.65 35.14
N ARG A 41 -10.77 17.04 36.21
CA ARG A 41 -9.55 16.23 36.13
C ARG A 41 -9.74 14.97 35.28
N GLU A 42 -10.88 14.28 35.40
CA GLU A 42 -11.18 13.12 34.56
C GLU A 42 -11.40 13.51 33.09
N ARG A 43 -12.04 14.65 32.82
CA ARG A 43 -12.16 15.18 31.46
C ARG A 43 -10.81 15.48 30.83
N VAL A 44 -9.91 16.15 31.56
CA VAL A 44 -8.54 16.43 31.09
C VAL A 44 -7.76 15.14 30.84
N LYS A 45 -7.89 14.13 31.71
CA LYS A 45 -7.28 12.80 31.48
C LYS A 45 -7.83 12.12 30.23
N GLY A 46 -9.14 12.22 29.96
CA GLY A 46 -9.76 11.71 28.74
C GLY A 46 -9.15 12.35 27.51
N LEU A 47 -9.15 13.69 27.44
CA LEU A 47 -8.55 14.45 26.34
C LEU A 47 -7.07 14.11 26.13
N ALA A 48 -6.30 14.01 27.21
CA ALA A 48 -4.88 13.64 27.13
C ALA A 48 -4.68 12.21 26.61
N ARG A 49 -5.54 11.26 27.01
CA ARG A 49 -5.49 9.88 26.51
C ARG A 49 -5.80 9.82 25.02
N ASP A 50 -6.80 10.55 24.56
CA ASP A 50 -7.19 10.57 23.16
C ASP A 50 -6.06 11.15 22.29
N LEU A 51 -5.42 12.24 22.74
CA LEU A 51 -4.23 12.79 22.09
C LEU A 51 -3.06 11.80 22.03
N LEU A 52 -2.80 11.06 23.11
CA LEU A 52 -1.76 10.04 23.12
C LEU A 52 -2.06 8.91 22.14
N LEU A 53 -3.32 8.51 22.00
CA LEU A 53 -3.74 7.51 21.03
C LEU A 53 -3.55 8.01 19.59
N THR A 54 -3.92 9.26 19.28
CA THR A 54 -3.72 9.86 17.96
C THR A 54 -2.23 10.01 17.64
N ALA A 55 -1.41 10.43 18.59
CA ALA A 55 0.05 10.51 18.44
C ALA A 55 0.66 9.13 18.17
N LYS A 56 0.23 8.10 18.91
CA LYS A 56 0.69 6.72 18.69
C LYS A 56 0.34 6.22 17.29
N LYS A 57 -0.90 6.41 16.84
CA LYS A 57 -1.32 6.04 15.47
C LYS A 57 -0.46 6.72 14.41
N THR A 58 -0.15 8.00 14.61
CA THR A 58 0.73 8.75 13.70
C THR A 58 2.13 8.14 13.66
N ASN A 59 2.67 7.73 14.81
CA ASN A 59 3.97 7.05 14.89
C ASN A 59 3.95 5.68 14.21
N ASP A 60 2.89 4.89 14.43
CA ASP A 60 2.73 3.59 13.77
C ASP A 60 2.68 3.75 12.23
N VAL A 61 2.12 4.85 11.72
CA VAL A 61 2.12 5.17 10.28
C VAL A 61 3.52 5.55 9.81
N ILE A 62 4.27 6.36 10.56
CA ILE A 62 5.67 6.72 10.26
C ILE A 62 6.53 5.47 10.15
N ASP A 63 6.43 4.56 11.13
CA ASP A 63 7.19 3.31 11.17
C ASP A 63 6.83 2.37 10.01
N SER A 64 5.65 2.55 9.41
CA SER A 64 5.18 1.77 8.25
C SER A 64 5.50 2.40 6.89
N LEU A 65 6.21 3.54 6.85
CA LEU A 65 6.54 4.20 5.59
C LEU A 65 7.51 3.33 4.76
N PRO A 66 7.20 3.08 3.48
CA PRO A 66 8.06 2.27 2.64
C PRO A 66 9.39 2.99 2.40
N GLY A 67 10.48 2.23 2.46
CA GLY A 67 11.82 2.77 2.19
C GLY A 67 12.41 3.65 3.29
N LEU A 68 11.79 3.73 4.48
CA LEU A 68 12.32 4.49 5.62
C LEU A 68 13.73 4.02 6.03
N ASP A 69 14.01 2.72 5.88
CA ASP A 69 15.30 2.11 6.21
C ASP A 69 16.37 2.22 5.11
N LYS A 70 15.99 2.71 3.92
CA LYS A 70 16.86 2.78 2.74
C LYS A 70 17.29 4.20 2.47
N THR A 71 18.54 4.36 2.06
CA THR A 71 19.06 5.62 1.52
C THR A 71 18.57 5.85 0.09
N GLU A 72 18.62 7.09 -0.38
CA GLU A 72 18.26 7.45 -1.77
C GLU A 72 19.10 6.66 -2.79
N ASP A 73 20.42 6.58 -2.57
CA ASP A 73 21.32 5.85 -3.48
C ASP A 73 20.96 4.37 -3.59
N GLU A 74 20.64 3.71 -2.47
CA GLU A 74 20.19 2.32 -2.46
C GLU A 74 18.88 2.12 -3.24
N GLN A 75 17.95 3.08 -3.13
CA GLN A 75 16.69 3.06 -3.87
C GLN A 75 16.91 3.26 -5.38
N LEU A 76 17.82 4.16 -5.77
CA LEU A 76 18.20 4.36 -7.17
C LEU A 76 18.84 3.11 -7.77
N ASP A 77 19.75 2.48 -7.03
CA ASP A 77 20.40 1.23 -7.44
C ASP A 77 19.40 0.08 -7.57
N GLU A 78 18.44 -0.03 -6.66
CA GLU A 78 17.36 -1.02 -6.74
C GLU A 78 16.46 -0.77 -7.95
N MET A 79 16.11 0.49 -8.24
CA MET A 79 15.36 0.84 -9.44
C MET A 79 16.12 0.47 -10.71
N ALA A 80 17.43 0.71 -10.77
CA ALA A 80 18.25 0.31 -11.91
C ALA A 80 18.26 -1.22 -12.11
N LYS A 81 18.36 -1.99 -11.03
CA LYS A 81 18.29 -3.46 -11.08
C LYS A 81 16.92 -3.96 -11.54
N LEU A 82 15.85 -3.35 -11.03
CA LEU A 82 14.48 -3.69 -11.43
C LEU A 82 14.22 -3.39 -12.91
N GLN A 83 14.75 -2.28 -13.43
CA GLN A 83 14.64 -1.96 -14.84
C GLN A 83 15.34 -3.02 -15.72
N LEU A 84 16.56 -3.41 -15.34
CA LEU A 84 17.30 -4.45 -16.07
C LEU A 84 16.57 -5.79 -16.05
N ALA A 85 16.05 -6.21 -14.88
CA ALA A 85 15.27 -7.43 -14.75
C ALA A 85 13.98 -7.39 -15.57
N SER A 86 13.29 -6.24 -15.59
CA SER A 86 12.08 -6.06 -16.41
C SER A 86 12.39 -6.13 -17.91
N ASP A 87 13.51 -5.57 -18.35
CA ASP A 87 13.92 -5.61 -19.75
C ASP A 87 14.31 -7.04 -20.19
N GLU A 88 14.95 -7.80 -19.30
CA GLU A 88 15.29 -9.20 -19.51
C GLU A 88 14.03 -10.07 -19.58
N GLU A 89 13.10 -9.88 -18.65
CA GLU A 89 11.83 -10.61 -18.64
C GLU A 89 10.98 -10.30 -19.88
N ALA A 90 10.98 -9.06 -20.36
CA ALA A 90 10.30 -8.70 -21.60
C ALA A 90 10.88 -9.42 -22.83
N ARG A 91 12.21 -9.61 -22.90
CA ARG A 91 12.84 -10.40 -23.97
C ARG A 91 12.50 -11.87 -23.87
N ASN A 92 12.56 -12.44 -22.66
CA ASN A 92 12.19 -13.83 -22.43
C ASN A 92 10.74 -14.11 -22.82
N LEU A 93 9.83 -13.18 -22.54
CA LEU A 93 8.43 -13.27 -22.96
C LEU A 93 8.28 -13.25 -24.49
N PHE A 94 9.05 -12.42 -25.18
CA PHE A 94 9.04 -12.35 -26.64
C PHE A 94 9.53 -13.67 -27.26
N GLU A 95 10.63 -14.22 -26.77
CA GLU A 95 11.16 -15.52 -27.22
C GLU A 95 10.16 -16.65 -26.96
N ALA A 96 9.55 -16.68 -25.77
CA ALA A 96 8.53 -17.67 -25.42
C ALA A 96 7.28 -17.55 -26.30
N GLU A 97 6.87 -16.33 -26.68
CA GLU A 97 5.77 -16.11 -27.61
C GLU A 97 6.10 -16.66 -29.01
N GLU A 98 7.29 -16.38 -29.54
CA GLU A 98 7.73 -16.92 -30.83
C GLU A 98 7.74 -18.45 -30.84
N GLU A 99 8.26 -19.07 -29.79
CA GLU A 99 8.23 -20.52 -29.64
C GLU A 99 6.80 -21.05 -29.60
N ALA A 100 5.92 -20.44 -28.81
CA ALA A 100 4.52 -20.84 -28.72
C ALA A 100 3.81 -20.75 -30.07
N LEU A 101 4.08 -19.71 -30.86
CA LEU A 101 3.55 -19.58 -32.22
C LEU A 101 4.05 -20.69 -33.14
N LEU A 102 5.33 -21.05 -33.08
CA LEU A 102 5.90 -22.16 -33.84
C LEU A 102 5.25 -23.50 -33.46
N TRP A 103 5.08 -23.76 -32.16
CA TRP A 103 4.39 -24.96 -31.68
C TRP A 103 2.94 -25.02 -32.15
N ASN A 104 2.24 -23.88 -32.15
CA ASN A 104 0.87 -23.77 -32.63
C ASN A 104 0.79 -24.08 -34.14
N GLN A 105 1.66 -23.48 -34.95
CA GLN A 105 1.73 -23.75 -36.39
C GLN A 105 1.97 -25.25 -36.68
N ARG A 106 2.92 -25.88 -35.99
CA ARG A 106 3.19 -27.32 -36.12
C ARG A 106 1.99 -28.19 -35.73
N ALA A 107 1.27 -27.81 -34.69
CA ALA A 107 0.06 -28.51 -34.27
C ALA A 107 -1.04 -28.38 -35.35
N GLN A 108 -1.24 -27.19 -35.90
CA GLN A 108 -2.20 -26.94 -36.99
C GLN A 108 -1.87 -27.75 -38.24
N GLU A 109 -0.60 -27.78 -38.65
CA GLU A 109 -0.15 -28.56 -39.80
C GLU A 109 -0.34 -30.07 -39.57
N SER A 110 -0.02 -30.56 -38.37
CA SER A 110 -0.27 -31.96 -38.00
C SER A 110 -1.76 -32.31 -38.08
N LEU A 111 -2.64 -31.44 -37.56
CA LEU A 111 -4.09 -31.61 -37.66
C LEU A 111 -4.56 -31.62 -39.12
N ARG A 112 -4.04 -30.72 -39.96
CA ARG A 112 -4.35 -30.67 -41.39
C ARG A 112 -4.01 -31.99 -42.08
N VAL A 113 -2.80 -32.53 -41.87
CA VAL A 113 -2.39 -33.82 -42.45
C VAL A 113 -3.30 -34.96 -41.98
N ILE A 114 -3.69 -34.99 -40.70
CA ILE A 114 -4.62 -36.00 -40.18
C ILE A 114 -5.99 -35.89 -40.87
N CYS A 115 -6.52 -34.69 -41.03
CA CYS A 115 -7.79 -34.47 -41.75
C CYS A 115 -7.70 -34.93 -43.20
N ASP A 116 -6.67 -34.51 -43.93
CA ASP A 116 -6.48 -34.84 -45.35
C ASP A 116 -6.31 -36.36 -45.57
N THR A 117 -5.59 -37.04 -44.67
CA THR A 117 -5.40 -38.50 -44.72
C THR A 117 -6.66 -39.29 -44.35
N ARG A 118 -7.48 -38.80 -43.42
CA ARG A 118 -8.77 -39.42 -43.09
C ARG A 118 -9.81 -39.24 -44.19
N LEU A 119 -9.87 -38.06 -44.82
CA LEU A 119 -10.76 -37.79 -45.94
C LEU A 119 -10.43 -38.70 -47.15
N LYS A 120 -9.15 -38.83 -47.50
CA LYS A 120 -8.71 -39.73 -48.59
C LYS A 120 -9.00 -41.22 -48.35
N ARG A 121 -9.11 -41.66 -47.11
CA ARG A 121 -9.52 -43.04 -46.76
C ARG A 121 -11.03 -43.26 -46.84
N SER A 122 -11.84 -42.20 -46.85
CA SER A 122 -13.30 -42.30 -46.97
C SER A 122 -13.76 -42.38 -48.43
N ASP A 123 -12.93 -41.92 -49.37
CA ASP A 123 -13.23 -41.86 -50.81
C ASP A 123 -12.67 -43.07 -51.60
N ALA A 124 -12.03 -44.03 -50.92
CA ALA A 124 -11.49 -45.28 -51.48
C ALA A 124 -12.25 -46.49 -50.93
#